data_AF-A0A957KPT5-F1
#
_entry.id   AF-A0A957KPT5-F1
#
_cell.length_a   1.000
_cell.length_b   1.000
_cell.length_c   1.000
_cell.angle_alpha   90.00
_cell.angle_beta   90.00
_cell.angle_gamma   90.00
#
_symmetry.space_group_name_H-M   'P 1'
#
loop_
_entity.id
_entity.type
_entity.pdbx_description
1 polymer ?
#
loop_
_entity_poly.entity_id
_entity_poly.type
_entity_poly.pdbx_seq_one_letter_code
_entity_poly.pdbx_strand_id
1 'polypeptide(L)'
;TPSLPGPSFGSCYNPVTRLFRLTVVNKAEVPAYIGYDIYGQGNSFVNLGSFAAGETKTFEVVQEGTLRKYISADGRKWTQKGGTHVLSIAGHTANNLLCKGSVEACKFQDDNANGIQDAGEISLGNWSMMLYAGTVEENEQPIATGVTDPVSSYVTFDKLLPGEYTVCEGNVEGWLPTIALCQPITVVSEQTASVTFGNVQGGRIIVDKVTDPADAPDKFDFSLTQGEITVASFALSGADTPFDSGLLLPGAYTIEEAAAAGWDLTDVTCVDVTNQLQASELPNPISISLQAGQTVMCTFTNTQQPPAPEYGSLTVTKAVNWGDATPDEVQTFEICIAGPSFPSGNEQGACQSVGHSGGSLTWNNLEAGAYTVTESNPGAGWSVSGSGVSV
;
A
#
# COMPACT_ATOMS: atom_id res chain seq x y z
N THR A 1 21.09 -72.13 7.09
CA THR A 1 21.06 -71.00 8.06
C THR A 1 20.82 -69.74 7.27
N PRO A 2 19.89 -68.85 7.69
CA PRO A 2 19.68 -67.58 7.00
C PRO A 2 21.00 -66.80 6.90
N SER A 3 21.23 -66.14 5.77
CA SER A 3 22.46 -65.36 5.61
C SER A 3 22.40 -64.10 6.48
N LEU A 4 23.48 -63.80 7.19
CA LEU A 4 23.64 -62.56 7.95
C LEU A 4 24.62 -61.65 7.20
N PRO A 5 24.15 -60.80 6.28
CA PRO A 5 24.98 -59.78 5.65
C PRO A 5 25.47 -58.76 6.69
N GLY A 6 26.49 -57.96 6.32
CA GLY A 6 26.94 -56.87 7.17
C GLY A 6 25.87 -55.78 7.33
N PRO A 7 25.75 -55.18 8.52
CA PRO A 7 24.85 -54.04 8.71
C PRO A 7 25.34 -52.83 7.93
N SER A 8 24.43 -51.93 7.57
CA SER A 8 24.78 -50.64 6.95
C SER A 8 24.89 -49.58 8.02
N PHE A 9 25.97 -48.81 8.00
CA PHE A 9 26.18 -47.67 8.88
C PHE A 9 26.22 -46.41 8.03
N GLY A 10 25.53 -45.37 8.46
CA GLY A 10 25.66 -43.99 7.99
C GLY A 10 25.88 -43.08 9.20
N SER A 11 26.43 -41.89 8.99
CA SER A 11 26.56 -40.94 10.08
C SER A 11 26.48 -39.49 9.66
N CYS A 12 26.12 -38.65 10.62
CA CYS A 12 26.30 -37.22 10.53
C CYS A 12 26.91 -36.69 11.84
N TYR A 13 27.50 -35.51 11.80
CA TYR A 13 28.03 -34.82 12.98
C TYR A 13 27.13 -33.63 13.35
N ASN A 14 26.70 -33.56 14.60
CA ASN A 14 25.97 -32.42 15.14
C ASN A 14 26.98 -31.46 15.81
N PRO A 15 27.23 -30.27 15.24
CA PRO A 15 28.21 -29.32 15.78
C PRO A 15 27.78 -28.65 17.09
N VAL A 16 26.48 -28.65 17.41
CA VAL A 16 25.93 -28.05 18.64
C VAL A 16 26.16 -28.98 19.82
N THR A 17 25.75 -30.24 19.70
CA THR A 17 25.91 -31.24 20.76
C THR A 17 27.32 -31.85 20.77
N ARG A 18 28.08 -31.69 19.68
CA ARG A 18 29.40 -32.31 19.44
C ARG A 18 29.35 -33.83 19.43
N LEU A 19 28.26 -34.39 18.91
CA LEU A 19 28.02 -35.82 18.83
C LEU A 19 27.90 -36.27 17.38
N PHE A 20 28.32 -37.50 17.09
CA PHE A 20 27.92 -38.18 15.86
C PHE A 20 26.56 -38.85 16.06
N ARG A 21 25.69 -38.74 15.06
CA ARG A 21 24.55 -39.63 14.90
C ARG A 21 24.98 -40.78 14.01
N LEU A 22 24.91 -42.00 14.54
CA LEU A 22 25.16 -43.22 13.79
C LEU A 22 23.82 -43.86 13.43
N THR A 23 23.47 -43.86 12.15
CA THR A 23 22.30 -44.57 11.62
C THR A 23 22.71 -45.99 11.24
N VAL A 24 22.04 -46.98 11.83
CA VAL A 24 22.34 -48.40 11.65
C VAL A 24 21.14 -49.11 11.06
N VAL A 25 21.35 -49.83 9.97
CA VAL A 25 20.31 -50.61 9.27
C VAL A 25 20.65 -52.09 9.30
N ASN A 26 19.72 -52.92 9.74
CA ASN A 26 19.81 -54.36 9.57
C ASN A 26 19.49 -54.74 8.11
N LYS A 27 20.51 -55.20 7.38
CA LYS A 27 20.37 -55.66 5.99
C LYS A 27 20.03 -57.14 5.88
N ALA A 28 19.94 -57.88 6.99
CA ALA A 28 19.51 -59.26 6.98
C ALA A 28 17.99 -59.34 6.79
N GLU A 29 17.55 -60.43 6.15
CA GLU A 29 16.12 -60.77 6.00
C GLU A 29 15.50 -61.32 7.29
N VAL A 30 16.31 -61.45 8.35
CA VAL A 30 15.91 -61.96 9.66
C VAL A 30 16.35 -61.01 10.76
N PRO A 31 15.71 -61.07 11.95
CA PRO A 31 16.19 -60.33 13.10
C PRO A 31 17.63 -60.69 13.46
N ALA A 32 18.42 -59.68 13.82
CA ALA A 32 19.82 -59.86 14.19
C ALA A 32 20.25 -58.83 15.24
N TYR A 33 21.22 -59.20 16.06
CA TYR A 33 21.93 -58.28 16.95
C TYR A 33 23.06 -57.59 16.18
N ILE A 34 23.19 -56.29 16.35
CA ILE A 34 24.22 -55.47 15.70
C ILE A 34 25.09 -54.82 16.76
N GLY A 35 26.38 -54.71 16.50
CA GLY A 35 27.34 -54.06 17.36
C GLY A 35 28.50 -53.50 16.55
N TYR A 36 29.34 -52.71 17.21
CA TYR A 36 30.59 -52.24 16.64
C TYR A 36 31.69 -52.21 17.68
N ASP A 37 32.93 -52.15 17.24
CA ASP A 37 34.04 -51.68 18.08
C ASP A 37 34.83 -50.61 17.34
N ILE A 38 35.73 -49.94 18.06
CA ILE A 38 36.61 -48.92 17.49
C ILE A 38 37.95 -49.57 17.18
N TYR A 39 38.34 -49.58 15.90
CA TYR A 39 39.60 -50.15 15.45
C TYR A 39 40.79 -49.52 16.18
N GLY A 40 41.67 -50.38 16.71
CA GLY A 40 42.85 -49.95 17.47
C GLY A 40 42.59 -49.58 18.92
N GLN A 41 41.33 -49.62 19.40
CA GLN A 41 40.97 -49.34 20.80
C GLN A 41 40.54 -50.64 21.50
N GLY A 42 41.26 -51.02 22.56
CA GLY A 42 40.91 -52.18 23.38
C GLY A 42 39.62 -51.96 24.16
N ASN A 43 38.85 -53.03 24.40
CA ASN A 43 37.59 -53.00 25.15
C ASN A 43 36.55 -51.96 24.65
N SER A 44 36.53 -51.67 23.36
CA SER A 44 35.66 -50.67 22.72
C SER A 44 34.37 -51.23 22.12
N PHE A 45 34.05 -52.51 22.37
CA PHE A 45 32.87 -53.16 21.79
C PHE A 45 31.57 -52.62 22.39
N VAL A 46 30.66 -52.18 21.52
CA VAL A 46 29.33 -51.67 21.85
C VAL A 46 28.28 -52.59 21.21
N ASN A 47 27.39 -53.13 22.03
CA ASN A 47 26.20 -53.88 21.57
C ASN A 47 25.03 -52.92 21.40
N LEU A 48 24.52 -52.78 20.17
CA LEU A 48 23.41 -51.89 19.83
C LEU A 48 22.03 -52.56 19.99
N GLY A 49 22.00 -53.83 20.42
CA GLY A 49 20.77 -54.59 20.63
C GLY A 49 20.28 -55.30 19.37
N SER A 50 19.04 -55.81 19.44
CA SER A 50 18.38 -56.51 18.35
C SER A 50 17.69 -55.55 17.39
N PHE A 51 17.70 -55.93 16.11
CA PHE A 51 17.06 -55.23 15.02
C PHE A 51 16.17 -56.22 14.27
N ALA A 52 14.93 -55.85 13.96
CA ALA A 52 14.11 -56.57 13.00
C ALA A 52 14.73 -56.51 11.59
N ALA A 53 14.28 -57.36 10.68
CA ALA A 53 14.73 -57.33 9.29
C ALA A 53 14.40 -55.96 8.66
N GLY A 54 15.40 -55.30 8.06
CA GLY A 54 15.24 -53.96 7.48
C GLY A 54 15.15 -52.80 8.48
N GLU A 55 15.13 -53.07 9.78
CA GLU A 55 14.96 -52.02 10.80
C GLU A 55 16.14 -51.04 10.79
N THR A 56 15.82 -49.77 10.96
CA THR A 56 16.80 -48.67 11.11
C THR A 56 16.69 -48.08 12.50
N LYS A 57 17.82 -47.92 13.20
CA LYS A 57 17.90 -47.19 14.48
C LYS A 57 19.06 -46.20 14.43
N THR A 58 18.96 -45.14 15.23
CA THR A 58 20.00 -44.12 15.36
C THR A 58 20.58 -44.13 16.76
N PHE A 59 21.89 -43.95 16.86
CA PHE A 59 22.63 -43.91 18.13
C PHE A 59 23.52 -42.69 18.19
N GLU A 60 23.80 -42.22 19.41
CA GLU A 60 24.79 -41.17 19.63
C GLU A 60 26.16 -41.81 19.82
N VAL A 61 27.18 -41.25 19.17
CA VAL A 61 28.58 -41.65 19.37
C VAL A 61 29.41 -40.41 19.66
N VAL A 62 30.11 -40.44 20.79
CA VAL A 62 30.90 -39.30 21.31
C VAL A 62 32.34 -39.29 20.78
N GLN A 63 32.84 -40.42 20.28
CA GLN A 63 34.26 -40.61 19.98
C GLN A 63 34.52 -40.71 18.48
N GLU A 64 35.58 -40.04 18.00
CA GLU A 64 36.13 -40.27 16.66
C GLU A 64 36.79 -41.65 16.57
N GLY A 65 36.76 -42.25 15.38
CA GLY A 65 37.45 -43.50 15.12
C GLY A 65 36.87 -44.29 13.95
N THR A 66 37.57 -45.37 13.62
CA THR A 66 37.16 -46.29 12.55
C THR A 66 36.37 -47.46 13.16
N LEU A 67 35.06 -47.45 12.98
CA LEU A 67 34.18 -48.49 13.49
C LEU A 67 34.29 -49.76 12.64
N ARG A 68 34.48 -50.91 13.29
CA ARG A 68 34.30 -52.23 12.66
C ARG A 68 32.93 -52.76 13.01
N LYS A 69 32.27 -53.37 12.02
CA LYS A 69 30.86 -53.76 12.12
C LYS A 69 30.75 -55.23 12.54
N TYR A 70 29.87 -55.52 13.48
CA TYR A 70 29.60 -56.87 13.96
C TYR A 70 28.11 -57.20 13.88
N ILE A 71 27.81 -58.47 13.58
CA ILE A 71 26.45 -59.01 13.57
C ILE A 71 26.41 -60.35 14.31
N SER A 72 25.28 -60.64 14.95
CA SER A 72 25.06 -61.89 15.68
C SER A 72 23.60 -62.35 15.56
N ALA A 73 23.37 -63.64 15.38
CA ALA A 73 22.02 -64.21 15.41
C ALA A 73 21.44 -64.28 16.84
N ASP A 74 22.30 -64.46 17.85
CA ASP A 74 21.92 -64.80 19.22
C ASP A 74 22.35 -63.74 20.27
N GLY A 75 23.07 -62.70 19.83
CA GLY A 75 23.60 -61.64 20.70
C GLY A 75 24.81 -62.06 21.53
N ARG A 76 25.32 -63.29 21.33
CA ARG A 76 26.43 -63.87 22.10
C ARG A 76 27.64 -64.15 21.21
N LYS A 77 27.41 -64.70 20.02
CA LYS A 77 28.45 -65.03 19.05
C LYS A 77 28.49 -63.97 17.95
N TRP A 78 29.50 -63.12 18.02
CA TRP A 78 29.65 -61.99 17.11
C TRP A 78 30.56 -62.33 15.93
N THR A 79 30.10 -61.98 14.73
CA THR A 79 30.90 -62.08 13.50
C THR A 79 31.20 -60.69 12.99
N GLN A 80 32.48 -60.36 12.81
CA GLN A 80 32.85 -59.14 12.11
C GLN A 80 32.43 -59.27 10.64
N LYS A 81 31.69 -58.29 10.13
CA LYS A 81 31.30 -58.21 8.72
C LYS A 81 32.08 -57.08 8.06
N GLY A 82 32.63 -57.38 6.88
CA GLY A 82 33.61 -56.53 6.20
C GLY A 82 33.15 -55.09 5.96
N GLY A 83 34.14 -54.22 5.73
CA GLY A 83 33.98 -52.77 5.67
C GLY A 83 34.19 -52.10 7.03
N THR A 84 34.56 -50.83 6.99
CA THR A 84 34.71 -49.96 8.16
C THR A 84 33.83 -48.72 7.99
N HIS A 85 33.53 -48.04 9.08
CA HIS A 85 32.82 -46.75 9.06
C HIS A 85 33.63 -45.72 9.85
N VAL A 86 34.00 -44.61 9.25
CA VAL A 86 34.88 -43.62 9.92
C VAL A 86 34.02 -42.51 10.52
N LEU A 87 34.20 -42.28 11.82
CA LEU A 87 33.72 -41.09 12.50
C LEU A 87 34.90 -40.13 12.67
N SER A 88 34.84 -39.01 11.98
CA SER A 88 35.82 -37.93 12.14
C SER A 88 35.12 -36.58 12.03
N ILE A 89 35.36 -35.68 12.98
CA ILE A 89 34.79 -34.33 12.99
C ILE A 89 35.30 -33.60 11.75
N ALA A 90 36.62 -33.56 11.55
CA ALA A 90 37.23 -32.93 10.38
C ALA A 90 36.70 -33.55 9.07
N GLY A 91 36.59 -34.88 9.01
CA GLY A 91 36.05 -35.57 7.84
C GLY A 91 34.58 -35.24 7.58
N HIS A 92 33.73 -35.21 8.61
CA HIS A 92 32.31 -34.91 8.44
C HIS A 92 32.08 -33.45 8.06
N THR A 93 32.80 -32.53 8.71
CA THR A 93 32.73 -31.10 8.38
C THR A 93 33.22 -30.83 6.96
N ALA A 94 34.37 -31.41 6.56
CA ALA A 94 34.92 -31.20 5.21
C ALA A 94 34.05 -31.76 4.08
N ASN A 95 33.19 -32.75 4.38
CA ASN A 95 32.33 -33.41 3.40
C ASN A 95 30.84 -33.07 3.58
N ASN A 96 30.49 -32.03 4.35
CA ASN A 96 29.11 -31.62 4.62
C ASN A 96 28.21 -32.75 5.15
N LEU A 97 28.78 -33.68 5.93
CA LEU A 97 28.04 -34.73 6.64
C LEU A 97 27.57 -34.23 8.01
N LEU A 98 26.98 -33.03 8.04
CA LEU A 98 26.42 -32.46 9.26
C LEU A 98 25.00 -32.97 9.47
N CYS A 99 24.59 -33.11 10.74
CA CYS A 99 23.21 -33.50 11.02
C CYS A 99 22.28 -32.36 10.59
N LYS A 100 21.29 -32.73 9.79
CA LYS A 100 20.46 -31.78 9.07
C LYS A 100 19.37 -31.21 9.97
N GLY A 101 18.95 -29.98 9.70
CA GLY A 101 17.80 -29.33 10.31
C GLY A 101 16.67 -29.14 9.29
N SER A 102 15.72 -28.29 9.67
CA SER A 102 14.58 -27.91 8.84
C SER A 102 14.20 -26.45 9.05
N VAL A 103 13.46 -25.92 8.09
CA VAL A 103 12.75 -24.63 8.18
C VAL A 103 11.27 -24.87 8.03
N GLU A 104 10.45 -24.24 8.87
CA GLU A 104 9.00 -24.11 8.69
C GLU A 104 8.64 -22.66 8.38
N ALA A 105 7.98 -22.44 7.25
CA ALA A 105 7.44 -21.14 6.87
C ALA A 105 5.93 -21.15 7.06
N CYS A 106 5.42 -20.18 7.80
CA CYS A 106 4.01 -20.07 8.18
C CYS A 106 3.43 -18.82 7.56
N LYS A 107 2.17 -18.87 7.14
CA LYS A 107 1.48 -17.74 6.53
C LYS A 107 0.19 -17.45 7.29
N PHE A 108 -0.08 -16.19 7.55
CA PHE A 108 -1.35 -15.74 8.12
C PHE A 108 -1.91 -14.50 7.42
N GLN A 109 -3.22 -14.29 7.61
CA GLN A 109 -3.94 -13.08 7.24
C GLN A 109 -3.80 -12.09 8.39
N ASP A 110 -3.08 -11.01 8.14
CA ASP A 110 -2.86 -9.92 9.09
C ASP A 110 -3.94 -8.85 8.87
N ASP A 111 -5.03 -8.93 9.61
CA ASP A 111 -6.24 -8.14 9.34
C ASP A 111 -6.04 -6.65 9.66
N ASN A 112 -5.16 -6.34 10.61
CA ASN A 112 -4.90 -4.97 11.05
C ASN A 112 -3.57 -4.41 10.50
N ALA A 113 -2.85 -5.18 9.70
CA ALA A 113 -1.58 -4.85 9.07
C ALA A 113 -0.45 -4.45 10.03
N ASN A 114 -0.42 -5.02 11.23
CA ASN A 114 0.60 -4.70 12.24
C ASN A 114 1.87 -5.59 12.18
N GLY A 115 1.88 -6.61 11.31
CA GLY A 115 2.96 -7.57 11.12
C GLY A 115 3.05 -8.65 12.21
N ILE A 116 2.03 -8.82 13.04
CA ILE A 116 1.98 -9.77 14.15
C ILE A 116 0.72 -10.64 13.98
N GLN A 117 0.87 -11.96 14.13
CA GLN A 117 -0.30 -12.84 14.12
C GLN A 117 -1.08 -12.69 15.43
N ASP A 118 -2.18 -11.94 15.39
CA ASP A 118 -3.05 -11.68 16.53
C ASP A 118 -4.07 -12.80 16.76
N ALA A 119 -4.66 -12.82 17.96
CA ALA A 119 -5.72 -13.76 18.29
C ALA A 119 -6.96 -13.53 17.43
N GLY A 120 -7.31 -14.52 16.60
CA GLY A 120 -8.45 -14.44 15.67
C GLY A 120 -8.03 -14.35 14.21
N GLU A 121 -6.76 -14.02 13.95
CA GLU A 121 -6.21 -14.00 12.60
C GLU A 121 -5.99 -15.41 12.07
N ILE A 122 -6.49 -15.65 10.86
CA ILE A 122 -6.48 -16.97 10.26
C ILE A 122 -5.16 -17.25 9.57
N SER A 123 -4.66 -18.47 9.73
CA SER A 123 -3.53 -18.92 8.94
C SER A 123 -3.95 -19.26 7.50
N LEU A 124 -3.08 -19.01 6.53
CA LEU A 124 -3.39 -19.10 5.10
C LEU A 124 -2.63 -20.24 4.41
N GLY A 125 -3.35 -21.03 3.62
CA GLY A 125 -2.78 -22.08 2.77
C GLY A 125 -2.65 -21.67 1.30
N ASN A 126 -1.92 -22.47 0.53
CA ASN A 126 -1.62 -22.31 -0.89
C ASN A 126 -0.75 -21.08 -1.23
N TRP A 127 0.02 -20.56 -0.27
CA TRP A 127 0.95 -19.47 -0.52
C TRP A 127 2.33 -19.98 -0.92
N SER A 128 2.87 -19.47 -2.02
CA SER A 128 4.17 -19.84 -2.54
C SER A 128 5.29 -19.36 -1.62
N MET A 129 6.17 -20.28 -1.24
CA MET A 129 7.36 -20.03 -0.43
C MET A 129 8.60 -20.53 -1.17
N MET A 130 9.66 -19.73 -1.12
CA MET A 130 10.92 -19.96 -1.79
C MET A 130 12.05 -19.93 -0.75
N LEU A 131 12.91 -20.94 -0.75
CA LEU A 131 14.07 -21.03 0.13
C LEU A 131 15.34 -20.77 -0.68
N TYR A 132 16.21 -19.92 -0.16
CA TYR A 132 17.52 -19.58 -0.72
C TYR A 132 18.62 -19.89 0.30
N ALA A 133 19.82 -20.21 -0.19
CA ALA A 133 20.99 -20.38 0.66
C ALA A 133 21.63 -19.02 0.92
N GLY A 134 21.79 -18.64 2.19
CA GLY A 134 22.34 -17.32 2.55
C GLY A 134 21.44 -16.15 2.14
N THR A 135 22.06 -15.04 1.76
CA THR A 135 21.39 -13.81 1.29
C THR A 135 20.97 -13.93 -0.17
N VAL A 136 19.78 -13.43 -0.52
CA VAL A 136 19.26 -13.48 -1.89
C VAL A 136 19.90 -12.42 -2.77
N GLU A 137 20.54 -12.85 -3.84
CA GLU A 137 21.04 -11.96 -4.91
C GLU A 137 20.01 -11.75 -6.02
N GLU A 138 20.18 -10.69 -6.82
CA GLU A 138 19.27 -10.39 -7.93
C GLU A 138 19.27 -11.55 -8.96
N ASN A 139 18.07 -12.03 -9.31
CA ASN A 139 17.84 -13.17 -10.22
C ASN A 139 18.35 -14.53 -9.73
N GLU A 140 18.72 -14.66 -8.45
CA GLU A 140 19.04 -15.95 -7.86
C GLU A 140 17.83 -16.90 -7.92
N GLN A 141 18.09 -18.19 -8.13
CA GLN A 141 17.04 -19.21 -8.14
C GLN A 141 16.94 -19.87 -6.76
N PRO A 142 15.71 -20.15 -6.28
CA PRO A 142 15.54 -20.82 -5.00
C PRO A 142 16.09 -22.24 -5.05
N ILE A 143 16.70 -22.68 -3.94
CA ILE A 143 17.19 -24.05 -3.77
C ILE A 143 16.04 -25.04 -3.50
N ALA A 144 14.90 -24.53 -3.04
CA ALA A 144 13.67 -25.27 -2.86
C ALA A 144 12.47 -24.33 -2.93
N THR A 145 11.34 -24.84 -3.40
CA THR A 145 10.06 -24.15 -3.38
C THR A 145 9.00 -25.05 -2.76
N GLY A 146 7.96 -24.44 -2.22
CA GLY A 146 6.81 -25.15 -1.71
C GLY A 146 5.62 -24.21 -1.55
N VAL A 147 4.47 -24.77 -1.17
CA VAL A 147 3.27 -23.99 -0.87
C VAL A 147 2.81 -24.32 0.54
N THR A 148 2.30 -23.33 1.27
CA THR A 148 1.72 -23.58 2.60
C THR A 148 0.53 -24.52 2.48
N ASP A 149 0.41 -25.46 3.42
CA ASP A 149 -0.68 -26.43 3.41
C ASP A 149 -2.03 -25.75 3.75
N PRO A 150 -3.15 -26.07 3.08
CA PRO A 150 -4.48 -25.53 3.37
C PRO A 150 -5.03 -25.80 4.78
N VAL A 151 -4.51 -26.81 5.47
CA VAL A 151 -4.98 -27.22 6.79
C VAL A 151 -3.98 -26.80 7.85
N SER A 152 -2.70 -27.11 7.66
CA SER A 152 -1.68 -26.78 8.66
C SER A 152 -1.24 -25.33 8.57
N SER A 153 -1.30 -24.68 7.39
CA SER A 153 -0.75 -23.36 7.04
C SER A 153 0.78 -23.24 7.01
N TYR A 154 1.47 -24.37 7.16
CA TYR A 154 2.92 -24.44 7.12
C TYR A 154 3.39 -25.08 5.82
N VAL A 155 4.61 -24.72 5.42
CA VAL A 155 5.43 -25.53 4.53
C VAL A 155 6.76 -25.80 5.21
N THR A 156 7.20 -27.06 5.13
CA THR A 156 8.45 -27.52 5.75
C THR A 156 9.49 -27.79 4.68
N PHE A 157 10.65 -27.16 4.79
CA PHE A 157 11.86 -27.49 4.03
C PHE A 157 12.73 -28.38 4.90
N ASP A 158 12.79 -29.68 4.56
CA ASP A 158 13.53 -30.68 5.34
C ASP A 158 14.96 -30.88 4.84
N LYS A 159 15.77 -31.58 5.65
CA LYS A 159 17.09 -32.09 5.26
C LYS A 159 18.09 -31.00 4.85
N LEU A 160 17.98 -29.83 5.46
CA LEU A 160 18.87 -28.69 5.25
C LEU A 160 20.16 -28.85 6.06
N LEU A 161 21.28 -28.43 5.48
CA LEU A 161 22.52 -28.35 6.26
C LEU A 161 22.41 -27.17 7.26
N PRO A 162 23.05 -27.25 8.43
CA PRO A 162 23.14 -26.09 9.31
C PRO A 162 23.82 -24.91 8.62
N GLY A 163 23.27 -23.71 8.76
CA GLY A 163 23.77 -22.50 8.10
C GLY A 163 22.72 -21.40 7.97
N GLU A 164 23.07 -20.33 7.29
CA GLU A 164 22.18 -19.21 6.99
C GLU A 164 21.37 -19.47 5.72
N TYR A 165 20.10 -19.12 5.76
CA TYR A 165 19.14 -19.22 4.67
C TYR A 165 18.29 -17.96 4.61
N THR A 166 17.57 -17.78 3.51
CA THR A 166 16.50 -16.77 3.40
C THR A 166 15.25 -17.45 2.88
N VAL A 167 14.11 -17.16 3.51
CA VAL A 167 12.79 -17.57 2.99
C VAL A 167 12.13 -16.35 2.40
N CYS A 168 11.59 -16.47 1.19
CA CYS A 168 10.78 -15.44 0.58
C CYS A 168 9.38 -15.97 0.27
N GLU A 169 8.37 -15.14 0.45
CA GLU A 169 7.03 -15.40 -0.08
C GLU A 169 6.86 -14.82 -1.49
N GLY A 170 5.91 -15.36 -2.25
CA GLY A 170 5.48 -14.77 -3.52
C GLY A 170 4.35 -13.74 -3.35
N ASN A 171 4.28 -12.78 -4.26
CA ASN A 171 3.18 -11.81 -4.30
C ASN A 171 1.89 -12.48 -4.78
N VAL A 172 0.77 -12.16 -4.12
CA VAL A 172 -0.58 -12.58 -4.53
C VAL A 172 -1.38 -11.32 -4.87
N GLU A 173 -2.05 -11.33 -6.02
CA GLU A 173 -2.88 -10.19 -6.46
C GLU A 173 -3.96 -9.87 -5.42
N GLY A 174 -4.15 -8.58 -5.12
CA GLY A 174 -5.10 -8.12 -4.11
C GLY A 174 -4.58 -8.15 -2.68
N TRP A 175 -3.39 -8.71 -2.44
CA TRP A 175 -2.78 -8.78 -1.12
C TRP A 175 -1.53 -7.92 -1.02
N LEU A 176 -1.32 -7.34 0.16
CA LEU A 176 -0.13 -6.57 0.50
C LEU A 176 0.64 -7.27 1.62
N PRO A 177 1.98 -7.39 1.53
CA PRO A 177 2.80 -7.92 2.60
C PRO A 177 2.83 -6.93 3.77
N THR A 178 2.64 -7.44 4.99
CA THR A 178 2.73 -6.67 6.24
C THR A 178 4.00 -7.01 7.02
N ILE A 179 4.65 -8.12 6.64
CA ILE A 179 6.01 -8.50 7.02
C ILE A 179 6.89 -8.49 5.76
N ALA A 180 8.20 -8.34 5.92
CA ALA A 180 9.14 -8.34 4.80
C ALA A 180 8.97 -9.58 3.90
N LEU A 181 8.92 -9.36 2.58
CA LEU A 181 8.76 -10.41 1.55
C LEU A 181 9.83 -11.50 1.63
N CYS A 182 11.02 -11.16 2.11
CA CYS A 182 12.14 -12.07 2.32
C CYS A 182 12.68 -11.90 3.74
N GLN A 183 12.87 -13.00 4.45
CA GLN A 183 13.31 -13.02 5.84
C GLN A 183 14.48 -14.00 6.01
N PRO A 184 15.60 -13.55 6.61
CA PRO A 184 16.74 -14.42 6.89
C PRO A 184 16.36 -15.41 8.01
N ILE A 185 16.92 -16.62 7.95
CA ILE A 185 16.72 -17.65 8.96
C ILE A 185 17.95 -18.55 9.09
N THR A 186 18.33 -18.85 10.33
CA THR A 186 19.46 -19.75 10.62
C THR A 186 18.95 -21.16 10.89
N VAL A 187 19.44 -22.14 10.14
CA VAL A 187 19.18 -23.56 10.38
C VAL A 187 20.21 -24.11 11.36
N VAL A 188 19.72 -24.70 12.44
CA VAL A 188 20.54 -25.39 13.44
C VAL A 188 20.38 -26.90 13.30
N SER A 189 21.46 -27.63 13.53
CA SER A 189 21.52 -29.09 13.41
C SER A 189 20.45 -29.79 14.27
N GLU A 190 19.61 -30.62 13.63
CA GLU A 190 18.51 -31.36 14.25
C GLU A 190 17.43 -30.49 14.91
N GLN A 191 17.36 -29.21 14.55
CA GLN A 191 16.30 -28.30 14.97
C GLN A 191 15.47 -27.86 13.77
N THR A 192 14.24 -27.44 14.06
CA THR A 192 13.39 -26.74 13.12
C THR A 192 13.41 -25.26 13.46
N ALA A 193 13.89 -24.44 12.52
CA ALA A 193 13.72 -23.00 12.60
C ALA A 193 12.36 -22.62 12.01
N SER A 194 11.74 -21.54 12.49
CA SER A 194 10.42 -21.09 12.01
C SER A 194 10.46 -19.62 11.64
N VAL A 195 9.72 -19.27 10.59
CA VAL A 195 9.49 -17.89 10.11
C VAL A 195 8.03 -17.71 9.73
N THR A 196 7.50 -16.51 9.95
CA THR A 196 6.08 -16.18 9.73
C THR A 196 5.93 -15.02 8.75
N PHE A 197 4.98 -15.12 7.83
CA PHE A 197 4.63 -14.10 6.84
C PHE A 197 3.18 -13.65 7.02
N GLY A 198 2.98 -12.36 7.24
CA GLY A 198 1.68 -11.70 7.37
C GLY A 198 1.37 -10.91 6.10
N ASN A 199 0.14 -11.08 5.59
CA ASN A 199 -0.35 -10.27 4.47
C ASN A 199 -1.79 -9.90 4.75
N VAL A 200 -2.19 -8.75 4.24
CA VAL A 200 -3.53 -8.21 4.35
C VAL A 200 -4.16 -8.07 2.98
N GLN A 201 -5.47 -8.23 2.87
CA GLN A 201 -6.17 -7.83 1.64
C GLN A 201 -6.10 -6.30 1.52
N GLY A 202 -5.53 -5.80 0.44
CA GLY A 202 -5.42 -4.36 0.22
C GLY A 202 -6.80 -3.74 -0.01
N GLY A 203 -7.06 -2.61 0.65
CA GLY A 203 -8.24 -1.79 0.38
C GLY A 203 -8.00 -0.80 -0.76
N ARG A 204 -9.04 -0.09 -1.19
CA ARG A 204 -8.98 0.96 -2.21
C ARG A 204 -9.81 2.16 -1.81
N ILE A 205 -9.32 3.35 -2.17
CA ILE A 205 -10.08 4.59 -2.12
C ILE A 205 -10.22 5.08 -3.57
N ILE A 206 -11.46 5.15 -4.03
CA ILE A 206 -11.84 5.66 -5.34
C ILE A 206 -12.41 7.05 -5.15
N VAL A 207 -11.95 8.02 -5.94
CA VAL A 207 -12.43 9.41 -5.87
C VAL A 207 -13.02 9.79 -7.22
N ASP A 208 -14.28 10.18 -7.19
CA ASP A 208 -15.04 10.66 -8.33
C ASP A 208 -15.36 12.15 -8.17
N LYS A 209 -15.34 12.89 -9.29
CA LYS A 209 -15.63 14.32 -9.32
C LYS A 209 -16.87 14.56 -10.14
N VAL A 210 -17.86 15.22 -9.54
CA VAL A 210 -19.07 15.68 -10.22
C VAL A 210 -19.10 17.20 -10.21
N THR A 211 -19.60 17.80 -11.29
CA THR A 211 -19.78 19.25 -11.39
C THR A 211 -21.21 19.61 -11.75
N ASP A 212 -21.65 20.80 -11.37
CA ASP A 212 -22.86 21.44 -11.88
C ASP A 212 -22.48 22.82 -12.46
N PRO A 213 -22.51 23.04 -13.79
CA PRO A 213 -23.00 22.12 -14.81
C PRO A 213 -22.15 20.85 -14.95
N ALA A 214 -22.80 19.76 -15.36
CA ALA A 214 -22.16 18.45 -15.55
C ALA A 214 -20.99 18.52 -16.53
N ASP A 215 -19.99 17.66 -16.30
CA ASP A 215 -18.83 17.46 -17.17
C ASP A 215 -18.00 18.74 -17.42
N ALA A 216 -18.00 19.67 -16.46
CA ALA A 216 -17.22 20.89 -16.59
C ALA A 216 -15.72 20.56 -16.70
N PRO A 217 -14.98 21.23 -17.61
CA PRO A 217 -13.59 20.87 -17.92
C PRO A 217 -12.58 21.34 -16.86
N ASP A 218 -13.00 22.23 -15.96
CA ASP A 218 -12.20 22.73 -14.84
C ASP A 218 -11.67 21.57 -13.99
N LYS A 219 -10.42 21.69 -13.53
CA LYS A 219 -9.75 20.69 -12.71
C LYS A 219 -9.77 21.11 -11.25
N PHE A 220 -10.04 20.14 -10.38
CA PHE A 220 -10.08 20.29 -8.94
C PHE A 220 -8.96 19.45 -8.33
N ASP A 221 -8.12 20.08 -7.53
CA ASP A 221 -6.95 19.43 -6.94
C ASP A 221 -7.34 18.63 -5.68
N PHE A 222 -6.86 17.40 -5.60
CA PHE A 222 -7.08 16.47 -4.49
C PHE A 222 -5.77 16.05 -3.83
N SER A 223 -5.83 15.87 -2.51
CA SER A 223 -4.73 15.33 -1.71
C SER A 223 -5.21 14.16 -0.86
N LEU A 224 -4.68 12.97 -1.14
CA LEU A 224 -4.86 11.78 -0.31
C LEU A 224 -3.66 11.62 0.63
N THR A 225 -3.92 11.58 1.92
CA THR A 225 -2.88 11.54 2.97
C THR A 225 -3.12 10.40 3.96
N GLN A 226 -2.04 9.96 4.60
CA GLN A 226 -2.05 9.08 5.77
C GLN A 226 -1.21 9.75 6.86
N GLY A 227 -1.89 10.41 7.81
CA GLY A 227 -1.21 11.34 8.74
C GLY A 227 -0.52 12.46 7.96
N GLU A 228 0.77 12.68 8.23
CA GLU A 228 1.58 13.72 7.57
C GLU A 228 2.13 13.29 6.19
N ILE A 229 1.88 12.05 5.76
CA ILE A 229 2.42 11.51 4.50
C ILE A 229 1.40 11.70 3.39
N THR A 230 1.78 12.40 2.33
CA THR A 230 1.02 12.43 1.07
C THR A 230 1.17 11.09 0.35
N VAL A 231 0.05 10.37 0.23
CA VAL A 231 -0.04 9.11 -0.53
C VAL A 231 -0.15 9.40 -2.02
N ALA A 232 -1.01 10.36 -2.39
CA ALA A 232 -1.19 10.81 -3.77
C ALA A 232 -1.67 12.26 -3.84
N SER A 233 -1.30 12.94 -4.92
CA SER A 233 -1.87 14.22 -5.33
C SER A 233 -2.29 14.11 -6.79
N PHE A 234 -3.51 14.52 -7.10
CA PHE A 234 -4.10 14.37 -8.43
C PHE A 234 -5.17 15.45 -8.64
N ALA A 235 -5.62 15.63 -9.87
CA ALA A 235 -6.69 16.58 -10.18
C ALA A 235 -7.70 15.94 -11.12
N LEU A 236 -8.99 16.15 -10.85
CA LEU A 236 -10.10 15.62 -11.63
C LEU A 236 -11.00 16.74 -12.15
N SER A 237 -11.55 16.58 -13.35
CA SER A 237 -12.70 17.35 -13.86
C SER A 237 -13.98 16.53 -13.73
N GLY A 238 -15.14 17.17 -13.91
CA GLY A 238 -16.45 16.49 -13.90
C GLY A 238 -16.59 15.38 -14.95
N ALA A 239 -15.78 15.41 -16.00
CA ALA A 239 -15.79 14.44 -17.10
C ALA A 239 -14.73 13.33 -17.00
N ASP A 240 -13.85 13.37 -15.99
CA ASP A 240 -12.78 12.37 -15.86
C ASP A 240 -13.31 11.05 -15.32
N THR A 241 -12.61 9.96 -15.64
CA THR A 241 -12.81 8.69 -14.93
C THR A 241 -12.35 8.83 -13.47
N PRO A 242 -13.03 8.18 -12.51
CA PRO A 242 -12.62 8.22 -11.10
C PRO A 242 -11.16 7.84 -10.89
N PHE A 243 -10.50 8.53 -9.98
CA PHE A 243 -9.17 8.18 -9.50
C PHE A 243 -9.24 6.90 -8.66
N ASP A 244 -8.30 5.96 -8.87
CA ASP A 244 -8.13 4.75 -8.05
C ASP A 244 -6.77 4.83 -7.35
N SER A 245 -6.77 4.77 -6.01
CA SER A 245 -5.56 4.79 -5.20
C SER A 245 -4.61 3.61 -5.45
N GLY A 246 -5.08 2.56 -6.11
CA GLY A 246 -4.47 1.24 -6.02
C GLY A 246 -4.69 0.64 -4.63
N LEU A 247 -3.98 -0.47 -4.37
CA LEU A 247 -4.08 -1.16 -3.08
C LEU A 247 -3.38 -0.35 -1.98
N LEU A 248 -4.12 -0.13 -0.90
CA LEU A 248 -3.66 0.53 0.32
C LEU A 248 -3.75 -0.45 1.50
N LEU A 249 -2.83 -0.33 2.46
CA LEU A 249 -2.95 -1.03 3.74
C LEU A 249 -4.16 -0.47 4.52
N PRO A 250 -4.83 -1.27 5.36
CA PRO A 250 -5.82 -0.75 6.30
C PRO A 250 -5.28 0.39 7.15
N GLY A 251 -6.14 1.35 7.49
CA GLY A 251 -5.74 2.49 8.30
C GLY A 251 -6.59 3.72 8.08
N ALA A 252 -6.21 4.81 8.76
CA ALA A 252 -6.87 6.10 8.64
C ALA A 252 -6.23 6.92 7.51
N TYR A 253 -7.03 7.25 6.50
CA TYR A 253 -6.67 8.12 5.39
C TYR A 253 -7.48 9.40 5.47
N THR A 254 -6.96 10.48 4.89
CA THR A 254 -7.69 11.74 4.74
C THR A 254 -7.63 12.17 3.28
N ILE A 255 -8.79 12.44 2.68
CA ILE A 255 -8.90 12.97 1.33
C ILE A 255 -9.50 14.39 1.42
N GLU A 256 -8.85 15.31 0.72
CA GLU A 256 -9.21 16.73 0.68
C GLU A 256 -9.30 17.19 -0.78
N GLU A 257 -10.36 17.92 -1.10
CA GLU A 257 -10.42 18.75 -2.31
C GLU A 257 -10.01 20.19 -1.96
N ALA A 258 -9.05 20.74 -2.68
CA ALA A 258 -8.66 22.14 -2.51
C ALA A 258 -9.74 23.07 -3.08
N ALA A 259 -9.91 24.25 -2.45
CA ALA A 259 -10.86 25.24 -2.94
C ALA A 259 -10.50 25.73 -4.36
N ALA A 260 -11.47 25.66 -5.28
CA ALA A 260 -11.34 26.13 -6.64
C ALA A 260 -12.06 27.47 -6.84
N ALA A 261 -11.42 28.44 -7.51
CA ALA A 261 -12.01 29.75 -7.74
C ALA A 261 -13.24 29.66 -8.67
N GLY A 262 -14.33 30.33 -8.32
CA GLY A 262 -15.57 30.32 -9.11
C GLY A 262 -16.43 29.06 -8.92
N TRP A 263 -16.11 28.21 -7.93
CA TRP A 263 -16.81 26.96 -7.64
C TRP A 263 -17.04 26.82 -6.14
N ASP A 264 -18.20 26.32 -5.76
CA ASP A 264 -18.52 25.93 -4.39
C ASP A 264 -18.51 24.39 -4.30
N LEU A 265 -17.79 23.80 -3.35
CA LEU A 265 -17.93 22.38 -3.01
C LEU A 265 -19.25 22.22 -2.24
N THR A 266 -20.24 21.61 -2.88
CA THR A 266 -21.63 21.58 -2.39
C THR A 266 -22.03 20.26 -1.75
N ASP A 267 -21.36 19.15 -2.10
CA ASP A 267 -21.59 17.85 -1.46
C ASP A 267 -20.35 16.96 -1.49
N VAL A 268 -20.19 16.16 -0.44
CA VAL A 268 -19.21 15.08 -0.34
C VAL A 268 -19.94 13.85 0.16
N THR A 269 -19.94 12.79 -0.64
CA THR A 269 -20.53 11.50 -0.28
C THR A 269 -19.47 10.41 -0.37
N CYS A 270 -19.55 9.41 0.49
CA CYS A 270 -18.70 8.23 0.40
C CYS A 270 -19.53 6.97 0.63
N VAL A 271 -19.27 5.95 -0.19
CA VAL A 271 -19.93 4.65 -0.15
C VAL A 271 -18.87 3.59 0.10
N ASP A 272 -19.06 2.78 1.15
CA ASP A 272 -18.41 1.47 1.24
C ASP A 272 -19.07 0.57 0.20
N VAL A 273 -18.38 0.36 -0.92
CA VAL A 273 -18.90 -0.43 -2.05
C VAL A 273 -19.02 -1.90 -1.69
N THR A 274 -18.18 -2.38 -0.76
CA THR A 274 -18.21 -3.77 -0.30
C THR A 274 -19.49 -4.07 0.48
N ASN A 275 -19.93 -3.13 1.33
CA ASN A 275 -21.10 -3.29 2.19
C ASN A 275 -22.34 -2.49 1.74
N GLN A 276 -22.22 -1.71 0.67
CA GLN A 276 -23.25 -0.79 0.16
C GLN A 276 -23.75 0.21 1.24
N LEU A 277 -22.86 0.62 2.14
CA LEU A 277 -23.15 1.60 3.19
C LEU A 277 -22.75 2.98 2.72
N GLN A 278 -23.68 3.92 2.71
CA GLN A 278 -23.47 5.28 2.22
C GLN A 278 -23.52 6.29 3.38
N ALA A 279 -22.59 7.23 3.35
CA ALA A 279 -22.62 8.47 4.13
C ALA A 279 -22.61 9.67 3.17
N SER A 280 -23.34 10.73 3.53
CA SER A 280 -23.50 11.95 2.73
C SER A 280 -23.33 13.20 3.61
N GLU A 281 -23.18 14.37 2.98
CA GLU A 281 -22.95 15.65 3.68
C GLU A 281 -21.69 15.61 4.58
N LEU A 282 -20.63 14.97 4.07
CA LEU A 282 -19.38 14.79 4.80
C LEU A 282 -18.54 16.07 4.78
N PRO A 283 -17.70 16.30 5.81
CA PRO A 283 -16.79 17.44 5.82
C PRO A 283 -15.71 17.31 4.74
N ASN A 284 -15.11 18.44 4.35
CA ASN A 284 -13.88 18.48 3.58
C ASN A 284 -12.80 19.21 4.41
N PRO A 285 -11.68 18.57 4.77
CA PRO A 285 -11.30 17.19 4.42
C PRO A 285 -12.12 16.11 5.13
N ILE A 286 -12.19 14.91 4.54
CA ILE A 286 -12.84 13.72 5.14
C ILE A 286 -11.82 12.68 5.57
N SER A 287 -11.99 12.13 6.78
CA SER A 287 -11.24 10.96 7.25
C SER A 287 -11.95 9.64 6.92
N ILE A 288 -11.23 8.72 6.31
CA ILE A 288 -11.67 7.38 5.92
C ILE A 288 -10.91 6.35 6.76
N SER A 289 -11.63 5.52 7.52
CA SER A 289 -11.07 4.36 8.23
C SER A 289 -11.14 3.12 7.34
N LEU A 290 -10.15 2.95 6.47
CA LEU A 290 -10.11 1.86 5.49
C LEU A 290 -9.82 0.52 6.16
N GLN A 291 -10.70 -0.47 5.95
CA GLN A 291 -10.54 -1.85 6.43
C GLN A 291 -9.89 -2.76 5.37
N ALA A 292 -9.43 -3.94 5.77
CA ALA A 292 -8.87 -4.95 4.87
C ALA A 292 -9.86 -5.31 3.74
N GLY A 293 -9.38 -5.27 2.50
CA GLY A 293 -10.16 -5.56 1.29
C GLY A 293 -11.30 -4.57 0.99
N GLN A 294 -11.47 -3.51 1.79
CA GLN A 294 -12.56 -2.56 1.63
C GLN A 294 -12.32 -1.65 0.41
N THR A 295 -13.37 -1.41 -0.37
CA THR A 295 -13.36 -0.36 -1.40
C THR A 295 -14.30 0.76 -0.99
N VAL A 296 -13.76 1.96 -0.77
CA VAL A 296 -14.52 3.17 -0.48
C VAL A 296 -14.53 4.05 -1.73
N MET A 297 -15.72 4.41 -2.21
CA MET A 297 -15.89 5.34 -3.32
C MET A 297 -16.45 6.66 -2.80
N CYS A 298 -15.69 7.73 -2.95
CA CYS A 298 -16.10 9.08 -2.57
C CYS A 298 -16.41 9.92 -3.81
N THR A 299 -17.52 10.65 -3.78
CA THR A 299 -17.93 11.58 -4.83
C THR A 299 -17.95 13.00 -4.27
N PHE A 300 -17.19 13.89 -4.90
CA PHE A 300 -17.14 15.32 -4.56
C PHE A 300 -17.87 16.13 -5.64
N THR A 301 -18.87 16.90 -5.22
CA THR A 301 -19.73 17.68 -6.13
C THR A 301 -19.45 19.16 -5.98
N ASN A 302 -19.08 19.84 -7.07
CA ASN A 302 -18.93 21.30 -7.07
C ASN A 302 -19.95 21.96 -7.97
N THR A 303 -20.55 23.03 -7.48
CA THR A 303 -21.48 23.86 -8.25
C THR A 303 -20.76 25.13 -8.66
N GLN A 304 -20.86 25.48 -9.94
CA GLN A 304 -20.25 26.69 -10.47
C GLN A 304 -20.95 27.90 -9.88
N GLN A 305 -20.17 28.83 -9.34
CA GLN A 305 -20.70 30.10 -8.90
C GLN A 305 -21.26 30.85 -10.11
N PRO A 306 -22.39 31.56 -9.97
CA PRO A 306 -22.87 32.42 -11.03
C PRO A 306 -21.77 33.43 -11.39
N PRO A 307 -21.61 33.77 -12.69
CA PRO A 307 -20.64 34.78 -13.08
C PRO A 307 -20.90 36.06 -12.30
N ALA A 308 -19.83 36.65 -11.74
CA ALA A 308 -19.94 37.93 -11.06
C ALA A 308 -20.55 38.96 -12.02
N PRO A 309 -21.48 39.82 -11.57
CA PRO A 309 -22.06 40.84 -12.43
C PRO A 309 -20.96 41.76 -12.96
N GLU A 310 -20.83 41.84 -14.29
CA GLU A 310 -19.95 42.80 -14.94
C GLU A 310 -20.64 44.18 -14.92
N TYR A 311 -20.05 45.13 -14.21
CA TYR A 311 -20.51 46.51 -14.24
C TYR A 311 -19.67 47.35 -15.22
N GLY A 312 -20.33 48.24 -15.95
CA GLY A 312 -19.71 49.22 -16.84
C GLY A 312 -19.56 50.60 -16.22
N SER A 313 -19.03 51.55 -17.00
CA SER A 313 -19.05 52.97 -16.68
C SER A 313 -19.54 53.78 -17.88
N LEU A 314 -20.30 54.84 -17.62
CA LEU A 314 -20.73 55.80 -18.63
C LEU A 314 -20.13 57.16 -18.29
N THR A 315 -19.44 57.78 -19.25
CA THR A 315 -18.96 59.15 -19.12
C THR A 315 -19.66 60.05 -20.13
N VAL A 316 -20.35 61.07 -19.63
CA VAL A 316 -21.01 62.10 -20.44
C VAL A 316 -20.21 63.39 -20.33
N THR A 317 -19.84 63.98 -21.46
CA THR A 317 -19.17 65.28 -21.48
C THR A 317 -20.17 66.36 -21.84
N LYS A 318 -20.39 67.28 -20.91
CA LYS A 318 -21.21 68.47 -21.10
C LYS A 318 -20.34 69.60 -21.64
N ALA A 319 -20.59 69.98 -22.90
CA ALA A 319 -20.05 71.20 -23.50
C ALA A 319 -20.99 72.38 -23.25
N VAL A 320 -20.43 73.54 -22.88
CA VAL A 320 -21.17 74.77 -22.65
C VAL A 320 -20.64 75.84 -23.60
N ASN A 321 -21.55 76.51 -24.31
CA ASN A 321 -21.23 77.62 -25.21
C ASN A 321 -22.01 78.87 -24.80
N TRP A 322 -21.28 79.88 -24.31
CA TRP A 322 -21.86 81.17 -23.87
C TRP A 322 -22.08 82.16 -25.01
N GLY A 323 -21.61 81.87 -26.24
CA GLY A 323 -21.64 82.82 -27.35
C GLY A 323 -20.89 84.10 -26.98
N ASP A 324 -21.55 85.25 -27.13
CA ASP A 324 -21.02 86.57 -26.75
C ASP A 324 -21.37 86.98 -25.30
N ALA A 325 -22.08 86.15 -24.55
CA ALA A 325 -22.46 86.45 -23.17
C ALA A 325 -21.26 86.28 -22.21
N THR A 326 -21.21 87.08 -21.15
CA THR A 326 -20.26 86.86 -20.05
C THR A 326 -20.68 85.63 -19.25
N PRO A 327 -19.81 84.63 -19.04
CA PRO A 327 -20.17 83.44 -18.27
C PRO A 327 -20.65 83.78 -16.87
N ASP A 328 -21.81 83.22 -16.49
CA ASP A 328 -22.30 83.28 -15.13
C ASP A 328 -21.66 82.15 -14.31
N GLU A 329 -20.75 82.51 -13.39
CA GLU A 329 -19.96 81.57 -12.61
C GLU A 329 -20.81 80.71 -11.65
N VAL A 330 -22.04 81.12 -11.32
CA VAL A 330 -22.94 80.32 -10.48
C VAL A 330 -23.84 79.37 -11.29
N GLN A 331 -23.84 79.44 -12.61
CA GLN A 331 -24.64 78.55 -13.46
C GLN A 331 -24.15 77.11 -13.37
N THR A 332 -25.10 76.18 -13.21
CA THR A 332 -24.85 74.74 -13.27
C THR A 332 -25.73 74.07 -14.31
N PHE A 333 -25.28 72.93 -14.84
CA PHE A 333 -26.01 72.07 -15.76
C PHE A 333 -26.14 70.68 -15.16
N GLU A 334 -27.38 70.21 -15.03
CA GLU A 334 -27.67 68.90 -14.47
C GLU A 334 -27.94 67.89 -15.60
N ILE A 335 -27.20 66.79 -15.55
CA ILE A 335 -27.32 65.67 -16.47
C ILE A 335 -27.78 64.46 -15.67
N CYS A 336 -28.83 63.81 -16.12
CA CYS A 336 -29.38 62.59 -15.56
C CYS A 336 -29.23 61.43 -16.54
N ILE A 337 -29.11 60.22 -16.00
CA ILE A 337 -29.17 58.98 -16.80
C ILE A 337 -30.33 58.11 -16.32
N ALA A 338 -31.04 57.49 -17.26
CA ALA A 338 -32.09 56.51 -16.98
C ALA A 338 -31.75 55.19 -17.69
N GLY A 339 -31.82 54.06 -16.99
CA GLY A 339 -31.43 52.75 -17.52
C GLY A 339 -31.49 51.67 -16.45
N PRO A 340 -30.92 50.48 -16.66
CA PRO A 340 -31.00 49.35 -15.72
C PRO A 340 -30.64 49.72 -14.26
N SER A 341 -29.55 50.45 -14.02
CA SER A 341 -29.17 50.90 -12.67
C SER A 341 -29.99 52.08 -12.12
N PHE A 342 -30.69 52.82 -12.99
CA PHE A 342 -31.51 53.98 -12.64
C PHE A 342 -32.84 53.95 -13.41
N PRO A 343 -33.78 53.02 -13.07
CA PRO A 343 -34.94 52.72 -13.91
C PRO A 343 -35.87 53.90 -14.21
N SER A 344 -35.96 54.86 -13.29
CA SER A 344 -36.79 56.06 -13.41
C SER A 344 -36.00 57.34 -13.67
N GLY A 345 -34.66 57.28 -13.66
CA GLY A 345 -33.77 58.41 -13.93
C GLY A 345 -33.83 59.53 -12.90
N ASN A 346 -34.45 59.29 -11.74
CA ASN A 346 -34.60 60.26 -10.65
C ASN A 346 -34.09 59.72 -9.30
N GLU A 347 -33.56 58.50 -9.30
CA GLU A 347 -32.98 57.89 -8.12
C GLU A 347 -31.73 58.66 -7.69
N GLN A 348 -31.36 58.52 -6.42
CA GLN A 348 -30.16 59.15 -5.89
C GLN A 348 -28.92 58.69 -6.66
N GLY A 349 -28.20 59.64 -7.27
CA GLY A 349 -27.02 59.37 -8.10
C GLY A 349 -27.31 59.26 -9.60
N ALA A 350 -28.57 59.21 -10.03
CA ALA A 350 -28.94 59.24 -11.44
C ALA A 350 -28.54 60.56 -12.10
N CYS A 351 -28.65 61.67 -11.36
CA CYS A 351 -28.30 63.02 -11.81
C CYS A 351 -26.99 63.51 -11.20
N GLN A 352 -26.14 64.12 -12.02
CA GLN A 352 -24.95 64.85 -11.60
C GLN A 352 -24.94 66.23 -12.24
N SER A 353 -24.35 67.21 -11.55
CA SER A 353 -24.24 68.58 -12.03
C SER A 353 -22.81 68.96 -12.35
N VAL A 354 -22.63 69.79 -13.36
CA VAL A 354 -21.36 70.43 -13.71
C VAL A 354 -21.51 71.94 -13.75
N GLY A 355 -20.44 72.68 -13.45
CA GLY A 355 -20.47 74.15 -13.40
C GLY A 355 -20.51 74.82 -14.77
N HIS A 356 -20.45 76.16 -14.74
CA HIS A 356 -20.62 77.05 -15.89
C HIS A 356 -19.69 76.79 -17.09
N SER A 357 -18.56 76.10 -16.88
CA SER A 357 -17.59 75.74 -17.93
C SER A 357 -17.89 74.40 -18.61
N GLY A 358 -18.87 73.64 -18.13
CA GLY A 358 -19.06 72.24 -18.52
C GLY A 358 -17.98 71.32 -17.95
N GLY A 359 -17.92 70.08 -18.45
CA GLY A 359 -16.98 69.05 -17.97
C GLY A 359 -17.50 67.64 -18.18
N SER A 360 -16.74 66.65 -17.70
CA SER A 360 -17.10 65.23 -17.78
C SER A 360 -17.73 64.74 -16.49
N LEU A 361 -18.85 64.04 -16.61
CA LEU A 361 -19.58 63.39 -15.55
C LEU A 361 -19.51 61.88 -15.77
N THR A 362 -19.09 61.13 -14.75
CA THR A 362 -18.90 59.68 -14.86
C THR A 362 -19.78 58.95 -13.86
N TRP A 363 -20.52 57.97 -14.35
CA TRP A 363 -21.25 56.99 -13.56
C TRP A 363 -20.51 55.66 -13.66
N ASN A 364 -20.05 55.15 -12.52
CA ASN A 364 -19.37 53.86 -12.42
C ASN A 364 -20.35 52.81 -11.88
N ASN A 365 -19.98 51.54 -12.03
CA ASN A 365 -20.73 50.40 -11.52
C ASN A 365 -22.17 50.29 -12.10
N LEU A 366 -22.31 50.58 -13.40
CA LEU A 366 -23.59 50.48 -14.09
C LEU A 366 -23.86 49.05 -14.55
N GLU A 367 -25.05 48.54 -14.29
CA GLU A 367 -25.54 47.29 -14.87
C GLU A 367 -25.55 47.39 -16.40
N ALA A 368 -25.18 46.30 -17.07
CA ALA A 368 -25.13 46.26 -18.53
C ALA A 368 -26.52 46.51 -19.14
N GLY A 369 -26.58 47.44 -20.10
CA GLY A 369 -27.79 47.74 -20.86
C GLY A 369 -27.78 49.15 -21.42
N ALA A 370 -28.87 49.53 -22.09
CA ALA A 370 -29.00 50.84 -22.70
C ALA A 370 -29.34 51.92 -21.66
N TYR A 371 -28.66 53.06 -21.72
CA TYR A 371 -28.94 54.22 -20.86
C TYR A 371 -29.38 55.41 -21.70
N THR A 372 -30.44 56.09 -21.28
CA THR A 372 -30.85 57.38 -21.84
C THR A 372 -30.23 58.52 -21.05
N VAL A 373 -29.51 59.42 -21.71
CA VAL A 373 -28.92 60.61 -21.10
C VAL A 373 -29.84 61.79 -21.32
N THR A 374 -30.27 62.46 -20.26
CA THR A 374 -31.09 63.68 -20.32
C THR A 374 -30.39 64.84 -19.65
N GLU A 375 -30.54 66.03 -20.22
CA GLU A 375 -30.16 67.29 -19.58
C GLU A 375 -31.42 67.99 -19.08
N SER A 376 -31.44 68.34 -17.79
CA SER A 376 -32.48 69.17 -17.19
C SER A 376 -32.48 70.56 -17.83
N ASN A 377 -33.66 71.15 -18.05
CA ASN A 377 -33.76 72.47 -18.68
C ASN A 377 -32.95 73.52 -17.89
N PRO A 378 -31.87 74.10 -18.44
CA PRO A 378 -30.96 74.98 -17.71
C PRO A 378 -31.50 76.41 -17.54
N GLY A 379 -32.67 76.73 -18.11
CA GLY A 379 -33.33 78.02 -17.97
C GLY A 379 -33.49 78.78 -19.30
N ALA A 380 -34.15 79.94 -19.24
CA ALA A 380 -34.38 80.77 -20.41
C ALA A 380 -33.05 81.28 -21.00
N GLY A 381 -32.91 81.23 -22.32
CA GLY A 381 -31.70 81.68 -23.03
C GLY A 381 -30.75 80.57 -23.46
N TRP A 382 -31.02 79.32 -23.07
CA TRP A 382 -30.23 78.16 -23.46
C TRP A 382 -30.94 77.32 -24.54
N SER A 383 -30.16 76.78 -25.47
CA SER A 383 -30.57 75.69 -26.35
C SER A 383 -29.85 74.41 -25.96
N VAL A 384 -30.59 73.34 -25.67
CA VAL A 384 -30.03 72.03 -25.32
C VAL A 384 -29.96 71.14 -26.56
N SER A 385 -28.81 70.50 -26.78
CA SER A 385 -28.59 69.53 -27.87
C SER A 385 -27.98 68.24 -27.32
N GLY A 386 -28.43 67.09 -27.79
CA GLY A 386 -27.94 65.77 -27.34
C GLY A 386 -28.67 65.19 -26.12
N SER A 387 -29.67 65.89 -25.57
CA SER A 387 -30.57 65.34 -24.54
C SER A 387 -31.51 64.29 -25.16
N GLY A 388 -31.74 63.21 -24.43
CA GLY A 388 -32.58 62.07 -24.85
C GLY A 388 -31.84 61.00 -25.68
N VAL A 389 -30.51 61.05 -25.77
CA VAL A 389 -29.71 60.05 -26.50
C VAL A 389 -29.64 58.75 -25.70
N SER A 390 -29.87 57.62 -26.37
CA SER A 390 -29.60 56.29 -25.82
C SER A 390 -28.17 55.86 -26.17
N VAL A 391 -27.43 55.38 -25.18
CA VAL A 391 -26.06 54.84 -25.30
C VAL A 391 -25.99 53.39 -24.86
#